data_AF-A0A6S7L161-F1
#
_entry.id   AF-A0A6S7L161-F1
#
_cell.length_a   1.000
_cell.length_b   1.000
_cell.length_c   1.000
_cell.angle_alpha   90.00
_cell.angle_beta   90.00
_cell.angle_gamma   90.00
#
_symmetry.space_group_name_H-M   'P 1'
#
loop_
_entity.id
_entity.type
_entity.pdbx_description
1 polymer ?
#
loop_
_entity_poly.entity_id
_entity_poly.type
_entity_poly.pdbx_seq_one_letter_code
_entity_poly.pdbx_strand_id
1 'polypeptide(L)' 'EFADQLAVPFLETSAKNATNVEQAFMTMAAEIKNRMGPPAASVTGQNSNVKITSTPVKQGG' A
#
# COMPACT_ATOMS: atom_id res chain seq x y z
N GLU A 1 -10.56 -1.38 24.10
CA GLU A 1 -9.87 -2.69 24.13
C GLU A 1 -10.16 -3.62 22.95
N PHE A 2 -10.58 -3.15 21.77
CA PHE A 2 -10.62 -4.00 20.56
C PHE A 2 -9.31 -3.89 19.74
N ALA A 3 -8.81 -2.66 19.60
CA ALA A 3 -7.54 -2.39 18.93
C ALA A 3 -6.35 -3.09 19.61
N ASP A 4 -6.33 -3.08 20.95
CA ASP A 4 -5.30 -3.76 21.75
C ASP A 4 -5.29 -5.28 21.53
N GLN A 5 -6.47 -5.90 21.40
CA GLN A 5 -6.60 -7.34 21.11
C GLN A 5 -6.05 -7.71 19.74
N LEU A 6 -6.18 -6.81 18.76
CA LEU A 6 -5.66 -6.99 17.40
C LEU A 6 -4.21 -6.50 17.24
N ALA A 7 -3.62 -5.94 18.31
CA ALA A 7 -2.33 -5.26 18.29
C ALA A 7 -2.25 -4.19 17.17
N VAL A 8 -3.36 -3.49 16.91
CA VAL A 8 -3.42 -2.39 15.95
C VAL A 8 -3.46 -1.05 16.69
N PRO A 9 -2.69 -0.04 16.24
CA PRO A 9 -2.76 1.30 16.80
C PRO A 9 -4.14 1.94 16.60
N PHE A 10 -4.54 2.77 17.57
CA PHE A 10 -5.82 3.48 17.55
C PHE A 10 -5.58 4.99 17.61
N LEU A 11 -6.36 5.74 16.82
CA LEU A 11 -6.32 7.20 16.79
C LEU A 11 -7.73 7.75 16.55
N GLU A 12 -8.21 8.59 17.48
CA GLU A 12 -9.46 9.32 17.31
C GLU A 12 -9.22 10.54 16.42
N THR A 13 -10.01 10.68 15.36
CA THR A 13 -9.88 11.77 14.39
C THR A 13 -11.22 12.45 14.13
N SER A 14 -11.18 13.71 13.74
CA SER A 14 -12.35 14.44 13.24
C SER A 14 -12.00 15.08 11.90
N ALA A 15 -12.52 14.52 10.81
CA ALA A 15 -12.38 15.12 9.48
C ALA A 15 -13.03 16.51 9.42
N LYS A 16 -14.14 16.71 10.14
CA LYS A 16 -14.86 17.99 10.21
C LYS A 16 -14.03 19.10 10.84
N ASN A 17 -13.30 18.77 11.91
CA ASN A 17 -12.55 19.75 12.70
C ASN A 17 -11.03 19.65 12.44
N ALA A 18 -10.61 18.87 11.43
CA ALA A 18 -9.22 18.52 11.14
C ALA A 18 -8.42 17.97 12.34
N THR A 19 -9.11 17.44 13.37
CA THR A 19 -8.45 16.93 14.58
C THR A 19 -7.73 15.61 14.27
N ASN A 20 -6.44 15.56 14.56
CA ASN A 20 -5.56 14.39 14.42
C ASN A 20 -5.47 13.81 12.99
N VAL A 21 -5.94 14.55 11.96
CA VAL A 21 -5.90 14.08 10.57
C VAL A 21 -4.46 13.95 10.10
N GLU A 22 -3.65 15.00 10.26
CA GLU A 22 -2.23 14.98 9.87
C GLU A 22 -1.45 13.87 10.60
N GLN A 23 -1.68 13.74 11.91
CA GLN A 23 -1.07 12.69 12.71
C GLN A 23 -1.48 11.29 12.21
N ALA A 24 -2.74 11.08 11.82
CA ALA A 24 -3.20 9.82 11.24
C ALA A 24 -2.41 9.44 9.98
N PHE A 25 -2.22 10.41 9.08
CA PHE A 25 -1.43 10.21 7.87
C PHE A 25 0.05 9.93 8.17
N MET A 26 0.65 10.68 9.09
CA MET A 26 2.06 10.48 9.46
C MET A 26 2.30 9.12 10.12
N THR A 27 1.42 8.72 11.04
CA THR A 27 1.49 7.42 11.72
C THR A 27 1.38 6.28 10.73
N MET A 28 0.38 6.32 9.83
CA MET A 28 0.20 5.28 8.81
C MET A 28 1.41 5.20 7.86
N ALA A 29 1.94 6.34 7.41
CA ALA A 29 3.12 6.36 6.56
C ALA A 29 4.36 5.78 7.27
N ALA A 30 4.56 6.11 8.55
CA ALA A 30 5.64 5.59 9.36
C ALA A 30 5.51 4.07 9.58
N GLU A 31 4.31 3.56 9.83
CA GLU A 31 4.05 2.12 9.96
C GLU A 31 4.36 1.36 8.67
N ILE A 32 3.91 1.87 7.52
CA ILE A 32 4.23 1.29 6.21
C ILE A 32 5.73 1.26 6.00
N LYS A 33 6.42 2.38 6.26
CA LYS A 33 7.89 2.47 6.13
C LYS A 33 8.60 1.46 7.04
N ASN A 34 8.19 1.37 8.30
CA ASN A 34 8.80 0.45 9.26
C ASN A 34 8.58 -1.02 8.86
N ARG A 35 7.40 -1.35 8.33
CA ARG A 35 7.09 -2.70 7.85
C ARG A 35 7.84 -3.08 6.58
N MET A 36 8.04 -2.13 5.66
CA MET A 36 8.76 -2.35 4.41
C MET A 36 10.29 -2.36 4.58
N GLY A 37 10.79 -1.94 5.76
CA GLY A 37 12.22 -1.81 6.04
C GLY A 37 12.88 -0.65 5.28
N PRO A 38 14.22 -0.48 5.37
CA PRO A 38 14.95 0.28 4.36
C PRO A 38 14.51 -0.21 2.98
N PRO A 39 14.43 0.64 1.94
CA PRO A 39 14.18 0.13 0.61
C PRO A 39 15.18 -0.99 0.38
N ALA A 40 14.69 -2.23 0.28
CA ALA A 40 15.50 -3.30 -0.27
C ALA A 40 16.06 -2.70 -1.56
N ALA A 41 17.38 -2.72 -1.71
CA ALA A 41 18.08 -2.14 -2.84
C ALA A 41 17.78 -2.93 -4.13
N SER A 42 16.49 -3.07 -4.48
CA SER A 42 15.98 -4.06 -5.41
C SER A 42 14.55 -3.76 -5.90
N VAL A 43 14.16 -2.48 -6.05
CA VAL A 43 13.03 -2.13 -6.94
C VAL A 43 13.37 -0.87 -7.75
N THR A 44 14.51 -0.91 -8.44
CA THR A 44 14.60 -0.18 -9.70
C THR A 44 13.84 -1.00 -10.74
N GLY A 45 12.53 -0.74 -10.87
CA GLY A 45 11.83 -0.94 -12.15
C GLY A 45 11.57 -2.36 -12.65
N GLN A 46 11.49 -3.39 -11.79
CA GLN A 46 10.93 -4.69 -12.22
C GLN A 46 9.42 -4.75 -11.99
N ASN A 47 8.73 -3.74 -12.50
CA ASN A 47 7.34 -3.92 -12.89
C ASN A 47 7.45 -4.79 -14.13
N SER A 48 7.24 -6.10 -14.02
CA SER A 48 7.08 -6.97 -15.18
C SER A 48 5.82 -6.55 -15.93
N ASN A 49 5.93 -5.47 -16.70
CA ASN A 49 4.95 -5.02 -17.65
C ASN A 49 4.99 -6.02 -18.80
N VAL A 50 4.36 -7.18 -18.58
CA VAL A 50 4.28 -8.23 -19.59
C VAL A 50 3.29 -7.76 -20.64
N LYS A 51 3.82 -7.14 -21.70
CA LYS A 51 3.02 -6.72 -22.85
C LYS A 51 2.66 -7.95 -23.69
N ILE A 52 1.56 -8.60 -23.34
CA ILE A 52 1.01 -9.73 -24.10
C ILE A 52 0.46 -9.20 -25.42
N THR A 53 1.19 -9.41 -26.51
CA THR A 53 0.71 -9.12 -27.87
C THR A 53 0.31 -10.44 -28.51
N SER A 54 -0.97 -10.80 -28.44
CA SER A 54 -1.53 -11.97 -29.11
C SER A 54 -2.00 -11.61 -30.53
N THR A 55 -1.67 -12.46 -31.50
CA THR A 55 -2.28 -12.41 -32.85
C THR A 55 -3.40 -13.45 -32.94
N PRO A 56 -4.51 -13.17 -33.64
CA PRO A 56 -5.59 -14.14 -33.80
C PRO A 56 -5.09 -15.42 -34.48
N VAL A 57 -5.45 -16.58 -33.93
CA VAL A 57 -5.18 -17.87 -34.58
C VAL A 57 -6.05 -17.98 -35.83
N LYS A 58 -5.43 -18.26 -36.98
CA LYS A 58 -6.15 -18.50 -38.24
C LYS A 58 -6.84 -19.85 -38.10
N GLN A 59 -8.16 -19.85 -37.97
CA GLN A 59 -8.97 -21.06 -37.97
C GLN A 59 -8.96 -21.61 -39.40
N GLY A 60 -8.15 -22.65 -39.62
CA GLY A 60 -8.07 -23.33 -40.90
C GLY A 60 -9.07 -24.48 -40.97
N GLY A 61 -9.82 -24.53 -42.08
CA GLY A 61 -10.48 -25.73 -42.62
C GLY A 61 -11.73 -26.19 -41.89
#